data_AF-A0A9D8HUE6-F1
#
_entry.id   AF-A0A9D8HUE6-F1
#
_cell.length_a   1.000
_cell.length_b   1.000
_cell.length_c   1.000
_cell.angle_alpha   90.00
_cell.angle_beta   90.00
_cell.angle_gamma   90.00
#
_symmetry.space_group_name_H-M   'P 1'
#
loop_
_entity.id
_entity.type
_entity.pdbx_description
1 polymer ?
#
loop_
_entity_poly.entity_id
_entity_poly.type
_entity_poly.pdbx_seq_one_letter_code
_entity_poly.pdbx_strand_id
1 'polypeptide(L)'
;MDVFGVAFILGCLLAMYRRRFRKPASLGHNRTDWLLLGLLLAMGVTGFVLEALRLHYTQVPTALARWSTIAWAMDQAFLSGLSIESARTLHLATWWIHVFLVAGFFVAIPVTRFMHVLVGPANIAARPTRPMGALSLLPLEEAEKTGRIGVRELAHFDRQQLMSLDSGMECGRCEDACPAWASGKPLSPKALVQDLRQAMEHPVPGQPVMGHALQAETVWSCTMCQACVHECPVLIGHVDLISDLRRNMVAEGELSGPPAKALGQLGKQSNPFGRPAKERFAWANGLDVPTVESNPGFNYLLWLGCSVSYNPRAQKVARSVVQPFQRAKLNFATLGQKERCTGDPARRLGEEFLYQSFGRLQCRHFASVQSPQNRYPLPPLSQHPGPRIPGAGRPLRSLPSFGITGSTRGRRTAQTRRCL
;
A
#
# COMPACT_ATOMS: atom_id res chain seq x y z
N MET A 1 1.68 7.80 36.13
CA MET A 1 1.10 8.87 35.29
C MET A 1 2.12 9.98 35.05
N ASP A 2 2.75 10.53 36.10
CA ASP A 2 3.78 11.57 36.00
C ASP A 2 4.87 11.32 34.96
N VAL A 3 5.49 10.13 34.94
CA VAL A 3 6.54 9.78 33.96
C VAL A 3 6.05 9.94 32.51
N PHE A 4 4.83 9.48 32.21
CA PHE A 4 4.24 9.62 30.88
C PHE A 4 3.86 11.07 30.57
N GLY A 5 3.40 11.84 31.56
CA GLY A 5 3.11 13.27 31.40
C GLY A 5 4.38 14.09 31.08
N VAL A 6 5.47 13.81 31.79
CA VAL A 6 6.79 14.43 31.52
C VAL A 6 7.29 14.02 30.14
N ALA A 7 7.24 12.72 29.80
CA ALA A 7 7.63 12.23 28.48
C ALA A 7 6.81 12.88 27.36
N PHE A 8 5.51 13.11 27.58
CA PHE A 8 4.62 13.78 26.64
C PHE A 8 5.02 15.25 26.42
N ILE A 9 5.28 16.01 27.49
CA ILE A 9 5.75 17.40 27.41
C ILE A 9 7.10 17.46 26.69
N LEU A 10 8.06 16.61 27.08
CA LEU A 10 9.37 16.52 26.43
C LEU A 10 9.24 16.14 24.95
N GLY A 11 8.33 15.23 24.61
CA GLY A 11 8.02 14.87 23.22
C GLY A 11 7.49 16.04 22.40
N CYS A 12 6.58 16.83 22.97
CA CYS A 12 6.08 18.06 22.33
C CYS A 12 7.21 19.08 22.11
N LEU A 13 8.03 19.33 23.13
CA LEU A 13 9.18 20.23 23.05
C LEU A 13 10.21 19.75 22.01
N LEU A 14 10.49 18.44 21.95
CA LEU A 14 11.37 17.85 20.95
C LEU A 14 10.80 17.99 19.53
N ALA A 15 9.50 17.78 19.35
CA ALA A 15 8.82 17.98 18.07
C ALA A 15 8.89 19.44 17.61
N MET A 16 8.66 20.39 18.53
CA MET A 16 8.82 21.82 18.30
C MET A 16 10.27 22.16 17.95
N TYR A 17 11.25 21.67 18.72
CA TYR A 17 12.68 21.87 18.43
C TYR A 17 13.07 21.36 17.04
N ARG A 18 12.66 20.13 16.70
CA ARG A 18 12.93 19.52 15.39
C ARG A 18 12.33 20.34 14.24
N ARG A 19 11.13 20.89 14.41
CA ARG A 19 10.46 21.74 13.42
C ARG A 19 11.07 23.15 13.32
N ARG A 20 11.56 23.73 14.42
CA ARG A 20 12.15 25.08 14.42
C ARG A 20 13.58 25.12 13.90
N PHE A 21 14.40 24.17 14.34
CA PHE A 21 15.86 24.23 14.19
C PHE A 21 16.41 23.21 13.20
N ARG A 22 15.98 21.94 13.25
CA ARG A 22 16.51 20.90 12.33
C ARG A 22 15.92 20.97 10.92
N LYS A 23 14.65 21.38 10.79
CA LYS A 23 13.94 21.60 9.51
C LYS A 23 14.25 20.55 8.42
N PRO A 24 14.02 19.25 8.69
CA PRO A 24 14.23 18.23 7.66
C PRO A 24 13.30 18.52 6.48
N ALA A 25 13.84 18.51 5.25
CA ALA A 25 13.10 18.88 4.04
C ALA A 25 11.82 18.06 3.82
N SER A 26 11.79 16.83 4.33
CA SER A 26 10.66 15.92 4.16
C SER A 26 9.49 16.20 5.12
N LEU A 27 9.67 17.02 6.16
CA LEU A 27 8.64 17.35 7.15
C LEU A 27 7.87 18.62 6.78
N GLY A 28 6.53 18.56 6.85
CA GLY A 28 5.68 19.74 6.66
C GLY A 28 5.86 20.82 7.75
N HIS A 29 5.64 22.09 7.39
CA HIS A 29 5.82 23.26 8.27
C HIS A 29 4.56 24.14 8.34
N ASN A 30 3.38 23.53 8.41
CA ASN A 30 2.11 24.26 8.44
C ASN A 30 1.88 24.94 9.80
N ARG A 31 1.17 26.08 9.79
CA ARG A 31 0.81 26.81 11.02
C ARG A 31 -0.06 25.98 11.96
N THR A 32 -0.95 25.16 11.40
CA THR A 32 -1.84 24.27 12.16
C THR A 32 -1.07 23.26 13.00
N ASP A 33 0.10 22.79 12.54
CA ASP A 33 0.95 21.87 13.31
C ASP A 33 1.52 22.53 14.57
N TRP A 34 1.89 23.81 14.48
CA TRP A 34 2.39 24.58 15.61
C TRP A 34 1.30 24.89 16.62
N LEU A 35 0.11 25.26 16.16
CA LEU A 35 -1.05 25.48 17.02
C LEU A 35 -1.39 24.21 17.79
N LEU A 36 -1.36 23.06 17.13
CA LEU A 36 -1.69 21.77 17.73
C LEU A 36 -0.63 21.29 18.72
N LEU A 37 0.67 21.45 18.39
CA LEU A 37 1.75 21.18 19.34
C LEU A 37 1.68 22.10 20.56
N GLY A 38 1.35 23.38 20.36
CA GLY A 38 1.13 24.33 21.44
C GLY A 38 -0.05 23.94 22.33
N LEU A 39 -1.16 23.51 21.73
CA LEU A 39 -2.34 23.03 22.44
C LEU A 39 -2.04 21.78 23.27
N LEU A 40 -1.36 20.79 22.69
CA LEU A 40 -0.91 19.58 23.39
C LEU A 40 0.00 19.91 24.56
N LEU A 41 0.99 20.77 24.34
CA LEU A 41 1.91 21.23 25.39
C LEU A 41 1.15 21.95 26.51
N ALA A 42 0.23 22.85 26.17
CA ALA A 42 -0.60 23.57 27.14
C ALA A 42 -1.46 22.61 27.97
N MET A 43 -2.07 21.59 27.35
CA MET A 43 -2.82 20.55 28.07
C MET A 43 -1.92 19.77 29.04
N GLY A 44 -0.73 19.37 28.61
CA GLY A 44 0.23 18.66 29.46
C GLY A 44 0.65 19.49 30.69
N VAL A 45 0.99 20.76 30.47
CA VAL A 45 1.42 21.68 31.54
C VAL A 45 0.26 21.98 32.50
N THR A 46 -0.91 22.34 31.97
CA THR A 46 -2.09 22.64 32.80
C THR A 46 -2.56 21.44 33.61
N GLY A 47 -2.36 20.21 33.11
CA GLY A 47 -2.64 18.98 33.87
C GLY A 47 -1.77 18.84 35.14
N PHE A 48 -0.47 19.15 35.05
CA PHE A 48 0.40 19.14 36.25
C PHE A 48 0.10 20.29 37.20
N VAL A 49 -0.20 21.48 36.68
CA VAL A 49 -0.61 22.64 37.51
C VAL A 49 -1.90 22.31 38.27
N LEU A 50 -2.87 21.68 37.59
CA LEU A 50 -4.11 21.22 38.21
C LEU A 50 -3.88 20.26 39.37
N GLU A 51 -3.06 19.23 39.14
CA GLU A 51 -2.78 18.26 40.19
C GLU A 51 -2.02 18.90 41.36
N ALA A 52 -1.07 19.82 41.09
CA ALA A 52 -0.34 20.53 42.15
C ALA A 52 -1.28 21.38 43.02
N LEU A 53 -2.17 22.15 42.39
CA LEU A 53 -3.16 22.94 43.11
C LEU A 53 -4.13 22.05 43.90
N ARG A 54 -4.52 20.90 43.34
CA ARG A 54 -5.36 19.91 44.02
C ARG A 54 -4.67 19.38 45.27
N LEU A 55 -3.40 18.98 45.18
CA LEU A 55 -2.62 18.53 46.33
C LEU A 55 -2.55 19.60 47.41
N HIS A 56 -2.31 20.86 47.04
CA HIS A 56 -2.23 21.99 47.96
C HIS A 56 -3.55 22.23 48.70
N TYR A 57 -4.69 22.39 48.01
CA TYR A 57 -5.93 22.75 48.71
C TYR A 57 -6.57 21.57 49.45
N THR A 58 -6.36 20.33 49.00
CA THR A 58 -6.91 19.13 49.66
C THR A 58 -6.03 18.61 50.80
N GLN A 59 -4.82 19.14 50.97
CA GLN A 59 -3.88 18.79 52.04
C GLN A 59 -3.65 17.26 52.11
N VAL A 60 -3.39 16.65 50.95
CA VAL A 60 -3.15 15.20 50.84
C VAL A 60 -1.96 14.81 51.72
N PRO A 61 -2.05 13.71 52.51
CA PRO A 61 -0.93 13.23 53.29
C PRO A 61 0.34 13.07 52.44
N THR A 62 1.48 13.53 52.96
CA THR A 62 2.76 13.59 52.23
C THR A 62 3.20 12.24 51.67
N ALA A 63 2.92 11.15 52.37
CA ALA A 63 3.20 9.79 51.93
C ALA A 63 2.50 9.44 50.60
N LEU A 64 1.29 9.98 50.38
CA LEU A 64 0.51 9.77 49.15
C LEU A 64 0.86 10.83 48.09
N ALA A 65 1.05 12.09 48.48
CA ALA A 65 1.36 13.17 47.55
C ALA A 65 2.65 12.92 46.74
N ARG A 66 3.66 12.28 47.36
CA ARG A 66 4.93 11.92 46.70
C ARG A 66 4.79 10.99 45.48
N TRP A 67 3.66 10.28 45.34
CA TRP A 67 3.40 9.47 44.14
C TRP A 67 3.04 10.31 42.91
N SER A 68 2.57 11.55 43.11
CA SER A 68 2.52 12.57 42.07
C SER A 68 3.74 13.49 42.19
N THR A 69 4.92 12.89 42.05
CA THR A 69 6.25 13.50 42.15
C THR A 69 6.37 14.92 41.58
N ILE A 70 5.87 15.16 40.37
CA ILE A 70 6.03 16.45 39.68
C ILE A 70 5.08 17.49 40.27
N ALA A 71 3.81 17.10 40.47
CA ALA A 71 2.82 17.98 41.06
C ALA A 71 3.17 18.33 42.51
N TRP A 72 3.66 17.35 43.28
CA TRP A 72 4.16 17.56 44.64
C TRP A 72 5.39 18.46 44.65
N ALA A 73 6.36 18.27 43.75
CA ALA A 73 7.49 19.17 43.65
C ALA A 73 7.06 20.61 43.32
N MET A 74 6.09 20.77 42.41
CA MET A 74 5.52 22.09 42.07
C MET A 74 4.78 22.73 43.24
N ASP A 75 4.00 21.95 43.98
CA ASP A 75 3.32 22.38 45.20
C ASP A 75 4.31 22.94 46.23
N GLN A 76 5.35 22.16 46.57
CA GLN A 76 6.35 22.58 47.54
C GLN A 76 7.19 23.77 47.08
N ALA A 77 7.52 23.84 45.78
CA ALA A 77 8.37 24.88 45.23
C ALA A 77 7.65 26.22 45.00
N PHE A 78 6.35 26.18 44.63
CA PHE A 78 5.66 27.37 44.11
C PHE A 78 4.38 27.72 44.86
N LEU A 79 3.76 26.79 45.61
CA LEU A 79 2.45 26.99 46.21
C LEU A 79 2.49 27.17 47.74
N SER A 80 3.62 26.96 48.41
CA SER A 80 3.75 27.01 49.87
C SER A 80 3.27 28.33 50.54
N GLY A 81 3.36 29.46 49.85
CA GLY A 81 2.85 30.76 50.33
C GLY A 81 1.39 31.07 49.96
N LEU A 82 0.71 30.18 49.23
CA LEU A 82 -0.66 30.40 48.75
C LEU A 82 -1.67 29.92 49.79
N SER A 83 -2.71 30.73 50.07
CA SER A 83 -3.79 30.30 50.96
C SER A 83 -4.57 29.12 50.35
N ILE A 84 -5.17 28.27 51.21
CA ILE A 84 -5.99 27.13 50.77
C ILE A 84 -7.16 27.61 49.89
N GLU A 85 -7.79 28.72 50.27
CA GLU A 85 -8.90 29.31 49.52
C GLU A 85 -8.46 29.82 48.13
N SER A 86 -7.33 30.52 48.07
CA SER A 86 -6.75 30.99 46.80
C SER A 86 -6.36 29.81 45.91
N ALA A 87 -5.77 28.75 46.46
CA ALA A 87 -5.42 27.55 45.71
C ALA A 87 -6.65 26.82 45.17
N ARG A 88 -7.75 26.75 45.95
CA ARG A 88 -9.02 26.18 45.49
C ARG A 88 -9.63 26.99 44.33
N THR A 89 -9.59 28.32 44.40
CA THR A 89 -10.07 29.20 43.34
C THR A 89 -9.22 29.08 42.08
N LEU A 90 -7.88 29.07 42.23
CA LEU A 90 -6.96 28.89 41.11
C LEU A 90 -7.07 27.50 40.49
N HIS A 91 -7.32 26.46 41.30
CA HIS A 91 -7.65 25.12 40.79
C HIS A 91 -8.89 25.15 39.91
N LEU A 92 -9.99 25.75 40.37
CA LEU A 92 -11.23 25.85 39.59
C LEU A 92 -11.03 26.64 38.29
N ALA A 93 -10.29 27.74 38.33
CA ALA A 93 -9.96 28.52 37.13
C ALA A 93 -9.11 27.72 36.14
N THR A 94 -8.05 27.06 36.62
CA THR A 94 -7.18 26.21 35.79
C THR A 94 -7.95 25.01 35.23
N TRP A 95 -8.95 24.51 35.97
CA TRP A 95 -9.78 23.39 35.53
C TRP A 95 -10.63 23.78 34.33
N TRP A 96 -11.28 24.94 34.37
CA TRP A 96 -12.00 25.46 33.20
C TRP A 96 -11.08 25.73 32.03
N ILE A 97 -9.90 26.32 32.25
CA ILE A 97 -8.89 26.50 31.19
C ILE A 97 -8.55 25.16 30.54
N HIS A 98 -8.25 24.14 31.35
CA HIS A 98 -7.91 22.81 30.84
C HIS A 98 -9.09 22.18 30.08
N VAL A 99 -10.32 22.30 30.59
CA VAL A 99 -11.54 21.84 29.91
C VAL A 99 -11.69 22.50 28.54
N PHE A 100 -11.48 23.81 28.43
CA PHE A 100 -11.56 24.50 27.14
C PHE A 100 -10.42 24.11 26.19
N LEU A 101 -9.21 23.86 26.70
CA LEU A 101 -8.10 23.33 25.89
C LEU A 101 -8.46 21.93 25.34
N VAL A 102 -8.99 21.05 26.17
CA VAL A 102 -9.42 19.70 25.77
C VAL A 102 -10.57 19.77 24.76
N ALA A 103 -11.59 20.60 25.00
CA ALA A 103 -12.69 20.82 24.07
C ALA A 103 -12.18 21.37 22.72
N GLY A 104 -11.27 22.35 22.75
CA GLY A 104 -10.61 22.88 21.57
C GLY A 104 -9.81 21.83 20.80
N PHE A 105 -9.16 20.90 21.50
CA PHE A 105 -8.45 19.78 20.88
C PHE A 105 -9.41 18.85 20.14
N PHE A 106 -10.53 18.46 20.74
CA PHE A 106 -11.54 17.63 20.07
C PHE A 106 -12.13 18.32 18.83
N VAL A 107 -12.39 19.62 18.90
CA VAL A 107 -12.85 20.41 17.74
C VAL A 107 -11.77 20.48 16.65
N ALA A 108 -10.49 20.49 17.02
CA ALA A 108 -9.39 20.54 16.06
C ALA A 108 -9.12 19.20 15.35
N ILE A 109 -9.53 18.04 15.92
CA ILE A 109 -9.22 16.72 15.34
C ILE A 109 -9.65 16.61 13.86
N PRO A 110 -10.90 16.90 13.46
CA PRO A 110 -11.37 16.65 12.08
C PRO A 110 -10.71 17.55 11.04
N VAL A 111 -10.24 18.73 11.43
CA VAL A 111 -9.70 19.77 10.53
C VAL A 111 -8.17 19.85 10.57
N THR A 112 -7.52 19.00 11.36
CA THR A 112 -6.06 18.95 11.48
C THR A 112 -5.53 17.57 11.15
N ARG A 113 -4.20 17.45 11.16
CA ARG A 113 -3.52 16.17 10.93
C ARG A 113 -3.80 15.11 12.00
N PHE A 114 -4.42 15.48 13.12
CA PHE A 114 -4.79 14.52 14.17
C PHE A 114 -5.95 13.62 13.78
N MET A 115 -6.68 13.91 12.70
CA MET A 115 -7.59 12.95 12.09
C MET A 115 -6.88 11.63 11.76
N HIS A 116 -5.56 11.65 11.54
CA HIS A 116 -4.72 10.46 11.41
C HIS A 116 -4.86 9.46 12.56
N VAL A 117 -5.06 9.91 13.81
CA VAL A 117 -5.22 9.02 14.97
C VAL A 117 -6.44 8.12 14.81
N LEU A 118 -7.47 8.60 14.10
CA LEU A 118 -8.70 7.86 13.82
C LEU A 118 -8.62 7.12 12.48
N VAL A 119 -8.24 7.82 11.42
CA VAL A 119 -8.28 7.30 10.04
C VAL A 119 -7.10 6.37 9.75
N GLY A 120 -5.95 6.54 10.39
CA GLY A 120 -4.78 5.68 10.22
C GLY A 120 -5.06 4.21 10.55
N PRO A 121 -5.52 3.89 11.77
CA PRO A 121 -5.93 2.53 12.12
C PRO A 121 -7.06 1.99 11.24
N ALA A 122 -8.05 2.82 10.92
CA ALA A 122 -9.16 2.43 10.03
C ALA A 122 -8.66 2.06 8.62
N ASN A 123 -7.70 2.82 8.08
CA ASN A 123 -7.09 2.55 6.78
C ASN A 123 -6.32 1.23 6.77
N ILE A 124 -5.54 0.95 7.83
CA ILE A 124 -4.84 -0.33 7.99
C ILE A 124 -5.84 -1.49 8.02
N ALA A 125 -6.94 -1.34 8.77
CA ALA A 125 -7.97 -2.38 8.90
C ALA A 125 -8.77 -2.60 7.58
N ALA A 126 -9.02 -1.53 6.83
CA ALA A 126 -9.75 -1.57 5.55
C ALA A 126 -8.86 -2.02 4.37
N ARG A 127 -7.54 -2.12 4.56
CA ARG A 127 -6.59 -2.43 3.50
C ARG A 127 -6.91 -3.77 2.82
N PRO A 128 -6.89 -3.85 1.47
CA PRO A 128 -7.10 -5.10 0.77
C PRO A 128 -6.08 -6.19 1.15
N THR A 129 -6.56 -7.42 1.34
CA THR A 129 -5.75 -8.61 1.66
C THR A 129 -5.06 -9.14 0.40
N ARG A 130 -4.09 -8.39 -0.12
CA ARG A 130 -3.27 -8.79 -1.27
C ARG A 130 -1.78 -8.69 -0.95
N PRO A 131 -0.95 -9.56 -1.54
CA PRO A 131 0.51 -9.43 -1.43
C PRO A 131 0.97 -8.04 -1.88
N MET A 132 1.99 -7.52 -1.22
CA MET A 132 2.66 -6.30 -1.66
C MET A 132 3.16 -6.47 -3.10
N GLY A 133 2.95 -5.48 -3.96
CA GLY A 133 3.27 -5.57 -5.39
C GLY A 133 2.14 -6.09 -6.29
N ALA A 134 1.13 -6.77 -5.75
CA ALA A 134 0.02 -7.30 -6.54
C ALA A 134 -1.01 -6.19 -6.81
N LEU A 135 -1.01 -5.60 -8.00
CA LEU A 135 -2.04 -4.62 -8.40
C LEU A 135 -3.44 -5.28 -8.49
N SER A 136 -4.50 -4.48 -8.32
CA SER A 136 -5.87 -4.93 -8.60
C SER A 136 -6.01 -5.34 -10.07
N LEU A 137 -7.00 -6.18 -10.39
CA LEU A 137 -7.41 -6.41 -11.77
C LEU A 137 -8.59 -5.50 -12.08
N LEU A 138 -8.64 -4.97 -13.30
CA LEU A 138 -9.79 -4.20 -13.77
C LEU A 138 -10.81 -5.16 -14.40
N PRO A 139 -12.03 -5.30 -13.85
CA PRO A 139 -13.03 -6.20 -14.43
C PRO A 139 -13.51 -5.67 -15.77
N LEU A 140 -13.39 -6.47 -16.84
CA LEU A 140 -13.87 -6.07 -18.18
C LEU A 140 -15.35 -5.70 -18.18
N GLU A 141 -16.17 -6.48 -17.47
CA GLU A 141 -17.61 -6.25 -17.39
C GLU A 141 -17.95 -4.89 -16.73
N GLU A 142 -17.18 -4.48 -15.72
CA GLU A 142 -17.36 -3.18 -15.08
C GLU A 142 -16.94 -2.04 -16.00
N ALA A 143 -15.81 -2.22 -16.71
CA ALA A 143 -15.35 -1.27 -17.70
C ALA A 143 -16.36 -1.07 -18.85
N GLU A 144 -16.94 -2.16 -19.34
CA GLU A 144 -17.96 -2.15 -20.39
C GLU A 144 -19.27 -1.48 -19.91
N LYS A 145 -19.71 -1.77 -18.68
CA LYS A 145 -20.92 -1.17 -18.11
C LYS A 145 -20.78 0.32 -17.80
N THR A 146 -19.63 0.72 -17.28
CA THR A 146 -19.41 2.10 -16.81
C THR A 146 -18.78 3.00 -17.85
N GLY A 147 -18.15 2.42 -18.88
CA GLY A 147 -17.29 3.14 -19.82
C GLY A 147 -16.02 3.71 -19.19
N ARG A 148 -15.66 3.28 -17.96
CA ARG A 148 -14.55 3.84 -17.18
C ARG A 148 -13.40 2.85 -17.07
N ILE A 149 -12.19 3.34 -17.32
CA ILE A 149 -10.95 2.60 -17.11
C ILE A 149 -10.07 3.46 -16.20
N GLY A 150 -9.73 2.93 -15.03
CA GLY A 150 -8.93 3.66 -14.04
C GLY A 150 -9.67 4.85 -13.42
N VAL A 151 -8.88 5.82 -12.96
CA VAL A 151 -9.36 7.00 -12.24
C VAL A 151 -9.07 8.27 -13.05
N ARG A 152 -10.14 8.95 -13.45
CA ARG A 152 -10.11 10.27 -14.09
C ARG A 152 -10.32 11.40 -13.09
N GLU A 153 -11.29 11.22 -12.20
CA GLU A 153 -11.76 12.20 -11.20
C GLU A 153 -11.64 11.61 -9.81
N LEU A 154 -11.51 12.44 -8.77
CA LEU A 154 -11.38 11.96 -7.40
C LEU A 154 -12.52 11.01 -6.97
N ALA A 155 -13.74 11.27 -7.43
CA ALA A 155 -14.91 10.45 -7.14
C ALA A 155 -14.82 9.02 -7.71
N HIS A 156 -13.88 8.73 -8.60
CA HIS A 156 -13.64 7.39 -9.14
C HIS A 156 -12.71 6.54 -8.28
N PHE A 157 -12.00 7.13 -7.31
CA PHE A 157 -11.25 6.34 -6.33
C PHE A 157 -12.21 5.52 -5.45
N ASP A 158 -11.79 4.32 -5.06
CA ASP A 158 -12.55 3.52 -4.12
C ASP A 158 -12.52 4.14 -2.70
N ARG A 159 -13.43 3.70 -1.84
CA ARG A 159 -13.56 4.25 -0.48
C ARG A 159 -12.30 4.07 0.37
N GLN A 160 -11.55 2.99 0.16
CA GLN A 160 -10.31 2.73 0.90
C GLN A 160 -9.17 3.63 0.40
N GLN A 161 -9.12 3.90 -0.90
CA GLN A 161 -8.20 4.85 -1.52
C GLN A 161 -8.46 6.27 -1.02
N LEU A 162 -9.72 6.72 -0.99
CA LEU A 162 -10.10 8.03 -0.43
C LEU A 162 -9.71 8.14 1.05
N MET A 163 -10.01 7.11 1.85
CA MET A 163 -9.61 7.04 3.27
C MET A 163 -8.08 7.05 3.44
N SER A 164 -7.33 6.46 2.51
CA SER A 164 -5.87 6.50 2.54
C SER A 164 -5.34 7.92 2.41
N LEU A 165 -6.02 8.80 1.65
CA LEU A 165 -5.61 10.20 1.50
C LEU A 165 -5.67 10.97 2.83
N ASP A 166 -6.76 10.78 3.58
CA ASP A 166 -6.95 11.39 4.91
C ASP A 166 -6.04 10.80 6.00
N SER A 167 -5.52 9.59 5.79
CA SER A 167 -4.59 8.95 6.73
C SER A 167 -3.18 9.55 6.71
N GLY A 168 -2.82 10.41 5.75
CA GLY A 168 -1.47 10.96 5.62
C GLY A 168 -1.14 12.05 6.67
N MET A 169 -0.01 11.91 7.38
CA MET A 169 0.52 12.96 8.29
C MET A 169 1.60 13.87 7.66
N GLU A 170 1.95 13.64 6.39
CA GLU A 170 3.10 14.29 5.71
C GLU A 170 4.43 14.07 6.44
N CYS A 171 4.64 12.89 7.00
CA CYS A 171 5.83 12.57 7.80
C CYS A 171 7.14 12.44 6.99
N GLY A 172 7.08 12.46 5.65
CA GLY A 172 8.26 12.42 4.79
C GLY A 172 8.78 11.03 4.41
N ARG A 173 8.45 9.97 5.17
CA ARG A 173 9.02 8.62 4.98
C ARG A 173 8.87 8.07 3.55
N CYS A 174 7.70 8.29 2.94
CA CYS A 174 7.44 7.83 1.57
C CYS A 174 8.22 8.62 0.51
N GLU A 175 8.54 9.88 0.78
CA GLU A 175 9.36 10.75 -0.07
C GLU A 175 10.84 10.39 0.05
N ASP A 176 11.34 10.23 1.28
CA ASP A 176 12.73 9.85 1.57
C ASP A 176 13.11 8.49 0.96
N ALA A 177 12.15 7.56 0.88
CA ALA A 177 12.33 6.24 0.29
C ALA A 177 12.15 6.19 -1.23
N CYS A 178 11.71 7.28 -1.86
CA CYS A 178 11.36 7.27 -3.27
C CYS A 178 12.61 7.43 -4.17
N PRO A 179 12.95 6.45 -5.02
CA PRO A 179 14.09 6.58 -5.93
C PRO A 179 13.86 7.64 -7.03
N ALA A 180 12.60 7.89 -7.41
CA ALA A 180 12.27 8.93 -8.38
C ALA A 180 12.56 10.32 -7.78
N TRP A 181 12.09 10.58 -6.55
CA TRP A 181 12.39 11.81 -5.83
C TRP A 181 13.91 12.01 -5.64
N ALA A 182 14.60 10.96 -5.18
CA ALA A 182 16.05 11.01 -4.96
C ALA A 182 16.88 11.29 -6.23
N SER A 183 16.32 11.01 -7.42
CA SER A 183 16.95 11.30 -8.72
C SER A 183 16.53 12.66 -9.31
N GLY A 184 15.81 13.50 -8.56
CA GLY A 184 15.37 14.83 -9.01
C GLY A 184 14.16 14.81 -9.94
N LYS A 185 13.45 13.69 -10.06
CA LYS A 185 12.18 13.62 -10.80
C LYS A 185 11.04 14.27 -9.99
N PRO A 186 9.96 14.75 -10.64
CA PRO A 186 8.88 15.48 -9.95
C PRO A 186 8.03 14.64 -9.00
N LEU A 187 8.23 13.32 -8.92
CA LEU A 187 7.45 12.47 -8.01
C LEU A 187 7.96 12.55 -6.57
N SER A 188 7.22 13.30 -5.74
CA SER A 188 7.16 13.05 -4.30
C SER A 188 5.87 12.27 -3.98
N PRO A 189 5.96 11.03 -3.45
CA PRO A 189 4.78 10.29 -2.97
C PRO A 189 4.04 11.02 -1.85
N LYS A 190 4.74 11.83 -1.04
CA LYS A 190 4.14 12.66 0.00
C LYS A 190 3.28 13.75 -0.62
N ALA A 191 3.85 14.54 -1.54
CA ALA A 191 3.14 15.60 -2.24
C ALA A 191 1.94 15.04 -3.02
N LEU A 192 2.12 13.91 -3.73
CA LEU A 192 1.03 13.26 -4.46
C LEU A 192 -0.20 12.98 -3.58
N VAL A 193 0.00 12.48 -2.35
CA VAL A 193 -1.11 12.23 -1.42
C VAL A 193 -1.72 13.54 -0.91
N GLN A 194 -0.89 14.55 -0.63
CA GLN A 194 -1.35 15.86 -0.19
C GLN A 194 -2.18 16.58 -1.26
N ASP A 195 -1.72 16.58 -2.50
CA ASP A 195 -2.39 17.23 -3.63
C ASP A 195 -3.74 16.57 -3.91
N LEU A 196 -3.80 15.23 -3.86
CA LEU A 196 -5.05 14.48 -3.99
C LEU A 196 -6.01 14.75 -2.83
N ARG A 197 -5.50 14.81 -1.60
CA ARG A 197 -6.32 15.15 -0.41
C ARG A 197 -6.86 16.58 -0.51
N GLN A 198 -6.03 17.55 -0.91
CA GLN A 198 -6.46 18.93 -1.06
C GLN A 198 -7.57 19.07 -2.12
N ALA A 199 -7.45 18.36 -3.24
CA ALA A 199 -8.50 18.32 -4.25
C ALA A 199 -9.78 17.60 -3.74
N MET A 200 -9.67 16.70 -2.77
CA MET A 200 -10.81 16.04 -2.11
C MET A 200 -11.54 16.97 -1.12
N GLU A 201 -10.81 17.87 -0.45
CA GLU A 201 -11.37 18.89 0.44
C GLU A 201 -12.12 20.00 -0.34
N HIS A 202 -11.73 20.23 -1.59
CA HIS A 202 -12.35 21.21 -2.48
C HIS A 202 -12.77 20.59 -3.83
N PRO A 203 -13.77 19.69 -3.83
CA PRO A 203 -14.14 18.96 -5.03
C PRO A 203 -14.80 19.88 -6.07
N VAL A 204 -14.31 19.81 -7.29
CA VAL A 204 -14.95 20.43 -8.46
C VAL A 204 -15.55 19.30 -9.31
N PRO A 205 -16.89 19.21 -9.46
CA PRO A 205 -17.52 18.15 -10.23
C PRO A 205 -17.03 18.09 -11.68
N GLY A 206 -16.71 16.89 -12.19
CA GLY A 206 -16.25 16.71 -13.57
C GLY A 206 -14.78 17.08 -13.82
N GLN A 207 -14.07 17.57 -12.80
CA GLN A 207 -12.68 18.01 -12.96
C GLN A 207 -11.71 16.82 -12.94
N PRO A 208 -10.88 16.66 -13.98
CA PRO A 208 -9.87 15.60 -13.98
C PRO A 208 -8.82 15.84 -12.89
N VAL A 209 -8.33 14.76 -12.29
CA VAL A 209 -7.19 14.79 -11.36
C VAL A 209 -5.94 15.30 -12.07
N MET A 210 -5.73 14.82 -13.30
CA MET A 210 -4.61 15.21 -14.14
C MET A 210 -4.78 16.63 -14.67
N GLY A 211 -3.70 17.41 -14.64
CA GLY A 211 -3.70 18.82 -15.02
C GLY A 211 -4.23 19.77 -13.95
N HIS A 212 -5.03 19.28 -13.00
CA HIS A 212 -5.51 20.05 -11.86
C HIS A 212 -4.71 19.77 -10.58
N ALA A 213 -4.84 18.56 -10.02
CA ALA A 213 -4.18 18.18 -8.78
C ALA A 213 -2.78 17.61 -9.05
N LEU A 214 -2.61 16.86 -10.14
CA LEU A 214 -1.36 16.18 -10.48
C LEU A 214 -0.93 16.45 -11.92
N GLN A 215 0.38 16.49 -12.16
CA GLN A 215 0.94 16.55 -13.50
C GLN A 215 1.25 15.15 -14.03
N ALA A 216 1.08 14.95 -15.35
CA ALA A 216 1.33 13.66 -16.02
C ALA A 216 2.72 13.09 -15.69
N GLU A 217 3.75 13.93 -15.77
CA GLU A 217 5.13 13.52 -15.52
C GLU A 217 5.36 13.02 -14.08
N THR A 218 4.63 13.55 -13.10
CA THR A 218 4.67 13.08 -11.70
C THR A 218 4.21 11.63 -11.61
N VAL A 219 3.09 11.31 -12.26
CA VAL A 219 2.51 9.96 -12.28
C VAL A 219 3.43 8.99 -13.06
N TRP A 220 3.98 9.41 -14.20
CA TRP A 220 4.89 8.59 -15.02
C TRP A 220 6.27 8.37 -14.40
N SER A 221 6.71 9.24 -13.49
CA SER A 221 7.98 9.10 -12.77
C SER A 221 8.01 7.90 -11.80
N CYS A 222 6.86 7.35 -11.41
CA CYS A 222 6.79 6.21 -10.51
C CYS A 222 7.36 4.94 -11.14
N THR A 223 8.31 4.31 -10.46
CA THR A 223 8.90 3.02 -10.88
C THR A 223 8.11 1.80 -10.40
N MET A 224 7.05 2.03 -9.61
CA MET A 224 6.21 1.00 -8.98
C MET A 224 7.01 0.01 -8.11
N CYS A 225 8.07 0.47 -7.45
CA CYS A 225 8.92 -0.35 -6.57
C CYS A 225 8.32 -0.66 -5.18
N GLN A 226 7.21 -0.02 -4.82
CA GLN A 226 6.52 -0.14 -3.52
C GLN A 226 7.30 0.34 -2.28
N ALA A 227 8.49 0.92 -2.41
CA ALA A 227 9.27 1.44 -1.27
C ALA A 227 8.47 2.42 -0.39
N CYS A 228 7.73 3.34 -1.00
CA CYS A 228 6.87 4.29 -0.29
C CYS A 228 5.73 3.62 0.51
N VAL A 229 5.20 2.51 0.01
CA VAL A 229 4.14 1.74 0.68
C VAL A 229 4.72 0.97 1.86
N HIS A 230 5.91 0.40 1.68
CA HIS A 230 6.65 -0.32 2.72
C HIS A 230 7.01 0.58 3.91
N GLU A 231 7.49 1.79 3.65
CA GLU A 231 7.87 2.75 4.69
C GLU A 231 6.70 3.46 5.37
N CYS A 232 5.47 3.30 4.86
CA CYS A 232 4.30 3.99 5.37
C CYS A 232 3.76 3.31 6.63
N PRO A 233 3.74 3.97 7.81
CA PRO A 233 3.22 3.35 9.04
C PRO A 233 1.73 3.02 8.99
N VAL A 234 0.98 3.71 8.12
CA VAL A 234 -0.46 3.51 7.89
C VAL A 234 -0.79 2.90 6.53
N LEU A 235 0.22 2.34 5.86
CA LEU A 235 0.08 1.50 4.67
C LEU A 235 -0.71 2.13 3.50
N ILE A 236 -0.54 3.43 3.25
CA ILE A 236 -1.12 4.12 2.09
C ILE A 236 -0.66 3.44 0.80
N GLY A 237 -1.62 3.03 -0.04
CA GLY A 237 -1.41 2.37 -1.33
C GLY A 237 -1.00 3.33 -2.46
N HIS A 238 0.09 4.10 -2.28
CA HIS A 238 0.54 5.11 -3.26
C HIS A 238 0.66 4.56 -4.70
N VAL A 239 1.15 3.34 -4.84
CA VAL A 239 1.34 2.69 -6.15
C VAL A 239 0.00 2.34 -6.80
N ASP A 240 -1.03 2.03 -6.01
CA ASP A 240 -2.36 1.70 -6.54
C ASP A 240 -3.07 2.96 -7.03
N LEU A 241 -2.99 4.05 -6.26
CA LEU A 241 -3.47 5.37 -6.70
C LEU A 241 -2.88 5.75 -8.07
N ILE A 242 -1.56 5.62 -8.19
CA ILE A 242 -0.82 5.90 -9.44
C ILE A 242 -1.22 4.92 -10.55
N SER A 243 -1.38 3.64 -10.24
CA SER A 243 -1.76 2.62 -11.22
C SER A 243 -3.14 2.93 -11.83
N ASP A 244 -4.10 3.36 -11.02
CA ASP A 244 -5.44 3.67 -11.50
C ASP A 244 -5.47 4.98 -12.31
N LEU A 245 -4.67 5.98 -11.94
CA LEU A 245 -4.47 7.17 -12.78
C LEU A 245 -3.86 6.79 -14.14
N ARG A 246 -2.80 5.97 -14.16
CA ARG A 246 -2.17 5.51 -15.41
C ARG A 246 -3.13 4.75 -16.32
N ARG A 247 -3.99 3.90 -15.75
CA ARG A 247 -5.03 3.19 -16.50
C ARG A 247 -5.93 4.14 -17.27
N ASN A 248 -6.38 5.22 -16.63
CA ASN A 248 -7.19 6.22 -17.29
C ASN A 248 -6.40 6.96 -18.38
N MET A 249 -5.21 7.45 -18.06
CA MET A 249 -4.37 8.17 -19.03
C MET A 249 -4.06 7.35 -20.29
N VAL A 250 -3.80 6.04 -20.15
CA VAL A 250 -3.60 5.17 -21.31
C VAL A 250 -4.89 4.98 -22.11
N ALA A 251 -6.02 4.77 -21.44
CA ALA A 251 -7.31 4.59 -22.09
C ALA A 251 -7.75 5.83 -22.88
N GLU A 252 -7.43 7.03 -22.38
CA GLU A 252 -7.71 8.31 -23.04
C GLU A 252 -6.67 8.66 -24.14
N GLY A 253 -5.67 7.81 -24.37
CA GLY A 253 -4.66 8.02 -25.41
C GLY A 253 -3.56 9.03 -25.06
N GLU A 254 -3.36 9.34 -23.77
CA GLU A 254 -2.36 10.32 -23.32
C GLU A 254 -0.93 9.75 -23.24
N LEU A 255 -0.75 8.46 -23.50
CA LEU A 255 0.57 7.83 -23.53
C LEU A 255 1.32 8.19 -24.82
N SER A 256 2.52 8.75 -24.69
CA SER A 256 3.35 9.16 -25.83
C SER A 256 4.79 8.66 -25.75
N GLY A 257 5.58 8.93 -26.80
CA GLY A 257 7.03 8.71 -26.80
C GLY A 257 7.47 7.23 -26.69
N PRO A 258 8.64 6.96 -26.09
CA PRO A 258 9.18 5.61 -25.96
C PRO A 258 8.24 4.62 -25.24
N PRO A 259 7.52 4.98 -24.16
CA PRO A 259 6.51 4.11 -23.55
C PRO A 259 5.40 3.68 -24.50
N ALA A 260 4.81 4.60 -25.26
CA ALA A 260 3.77 4.28 -26.24
C ALA A 260 4.30 3.35 -27.35
N LYS A 261 5.52 3.61 -27.83
CA LYS A 261 6.19 2.72 -28.80
C LYS A 261 6.39 1.32 -28.22
N ALA A 262 6.89 1.20 -27.00
CA ALA A 262 7.11 -0.08 -26.34
C ALA A 262 5.81 -0.86 -26.16
N LEU A 263 4.72 -0.18 -25.79
CA LEU A 263 3.39 -0.77 -25.66
C LEU A 263 2.85 -1.28 -27.00
N GLY A 264 2.97 -0.48 -28.07
CA GLY A 264 2.61 -0.90 -29.42
C GLY A 264 3.43 -2.09 -29.93
N GLN A 265 4.74 -2.12 -29.65
CA GLN A 265 5.59 -3.27 -29.98
C GLN A 265 5.22 -4.50 -29.17
N LEU A 266 4.85 -4.34 -27.90
CA LEU A 266 4.40 -5.43 -27.07
C LEU A 266 3.14 -6.08 -27.65
N GLY A 267 2.15 -5.29 -28.10
CA GLY A 267 0.95 -5.81 -28.76
C GLY A 267 1.25 -6.55 -30.07
N LYS A 268 2.15 -6.00 -30.91
CA LYS A 268 2.45 -6.56 -32.24
C LYS A 268 3.41 -7.76 -32.22
N GLN A 269 4.45 -7.68 -31.39
CA GLN A 269 5.58 -8.62 -31.41
C GLN A 269 5.69 -9.46 -30.13
N SER A 270 4.78 -9.28 -29.18
CA SER A 270 4.85 -9.93 -27.86
C SER A 270 6.18 -9.68 -27.14
N ASN A 271 6.79 -8.53 -27.36
CA ASN A 271 7.95 -8.01 -26.62
C ASN A 271 8.03 -6.48 -26.76
N PRO A 272 8.49 -5.74 -25.73
CA PRO A 272 8.54 -4.29 -25.77
C PRO A 272 9.67 -3.71 -26.65
N PHE A 273 10.58 -4.56 -27.13
CA PHE A 273 11.77 -4.14 -27.88
C PHE A 273 11.55 -4.09 -29.40
N GLY A 274 10.41 -4.58 -29.89
CA GLY A 274 10.12 -4.66 -31.31
C GLY A 274 11.04 -5.62 -32.08
N ARG A 275 11.54 -6.66 -31.40
CA ARG A 275 12.43 -7.67 -31.97
C ARG A 275 11.64 -8.86 -32.54
N PRO A 276 12.04 -9.42 -33.70
CA PRO A 276 11.37 -10.57 -34.32
C PRO A 276 11.26 -11.79 -33.39
N ALA A 277 10.20 -12.59 -33.56
CA ALA A 277 9.99 -13.81 -32.78
C ALA A 277 11.12 -14.84 -32.95
N LYS A 278 11.72 -14.93 -34.15
CA LYS A 278 12.84 -15.85 -34.44
C LYS A 278 14.08 -15.59 -33.56
N GLU A 279 14.29 -14.37 -33.11
CA GLU A 279 15.43 -13.99 -32.26
C GLU A 279 15.22 -14.38 -30.79
N ARG A 280 14.00 -14.76 -30.38
CA ARG A 280 13.65 -15.02 -28.99
C ARG A 280 14.49 -16.10 -28.34
N PHE A 281 14.84 -17.15 -29.09
CA PHE A 281 15.62 -18.28 -28.60
C PHE A 281 17.13 -18.12 -28.82
N ALA A 282 17.58 -16.99 -29.37
CA ALA A 282 19.00 -16.76 -29.67
C ALA A 282 19.90 -16.80 -28.43
N TRP A 283 19.35 -16.54 -27.24
CA TRP A 283 20.09 -16.65 -25.98
C TRP A 283 20.63 -18.06 -25.71
N ALA A 284 20.03 -19.10 -26.30
CA ALA A 284 20.42 -20.50 -26.14
C ALA A 284 21.51 -20.95 -27.14
N ASN A 285 21.90 -20.12 -28.10
CA ASN A 285 22.89 -20.48 -29.12
C ASN A 285 24.20 -20.97 -28.48
N GLY A 286 24.69 -22.14 -28.92
CA GLY A 286 25.88 -22.77 -28.34
C GLY A 286 25.66 -23.42 -26.97
N LEU A 287 24.41 -23.64 -26.55
CA LEU A 287 24.04 -24.44 -25.38
C LEU A 287 23.04 -25.53 -25.81
N ASP A 288 23.14 -26.71 -25.20
CA ASP A 288 22.16 -27.79 -25.37
C ASP A 288 20.92 -27.57 -24.48
N VAL A 289 20.01 -26.71 -24.93
CA VAL A 289 18.79 -26.34 -24.21
C VAL A 289 17.58 -27.04 -24.83
N PRO A 290 16.99 -28.04 -24.15
CA PRO A 290 15.82 -28.75 -24.68
C PRO A 290 14.59 -27.83 -24.77
N THR A 291 13.82 -27.97 -25.86
CA THR A 291 12.46 -27.44 -25.97
C THR A 291 11.43 -28.50 -25.60
N VAL A 292 10.19 -28.07 -25.35
CA VAL A 292 9.07 -28.98 -25.07
C VAL A 292 8.81 -29.97 -26.20
N GLU A 293 9.16 -29.65 -27.44
CA GLU A 293 9.09 -30.58 -28.57
C GLU A 293 10.20 -31.62 -28.54
N SER A 294 11.43 -31.22 -28.22
CA SER A 294 12.59 -32.13 -28.15
C SER A 294 12.59 -33.02 -26.90
N ASN A 295 11.98 -32.55 -25.82
CA ASN A 295 11.87 -33.27 -24.55
C ASN A 295 10.43 -33.15 -24.01
N PRO A 296 9.47 -33.94 -24.53
CA PRO A 296 8.08 -33.90 -24.06
C PRO A 296 7.90 -34.50 -22.65
N GLY A 297 8.88 -35.27 -22.18
CA GLY A 297 8.87 -35.90 -20.85
C GLY A 297 9.43 -35.02 -19.73
N PHE A 298 9.55 -33.70 -19.95
CA PHE A 298 10.17 -32.78 -18.99
C PHE A 298 9.41 -32.69 -17.66
N ASN A 299 10.16 -32.51 -16.57
CA ASN A 299 9.59 -32.27 -15.23
C ASN A 299 9.48 -30.78 -14.92
N TYR A 300 10.41 -29.96 -15.44
CA TYR A 300 10.47 -28.53 -15.16
C TYR A 300 10.39 -27.70 -16.44
N LEU A 301 9.49 -26.71 -16.48
CA LEU A 301 9.44 -25.73 -17.55
C LEU A 301 10.25 -24.49 -17.14
N LEU A 302 11.34 -24.22 -17.85
CA LEU A 302 12.07 -22.97 -17.71
C LEU A 302 11.42 -21.91 -18.61
N TRP A 303 10.71 -20.99 -17.99
CA TRP A 303 10.11 -19.82 -18.63
C TRP A 303 10.94 -18.56 -18.33
N LEU A 304 11.29 -17.78 -19.35
CA LEU A 304 12.23 -16.66 -19.24
C LEU A 304 11.60 -15.29 -19.44
N GLY A 305 10.62 -15.20 -20.33
CA GLY A 305 9.95 -13.97 -20.70
C GLY A 305 10.72 -13.09 -21.68
N CYS A 306 10.05 -12.01 -22.09
CA CYS A 306 10.53 -11.05 -23.08
C CYS A 306 11.83 -10.34 -22.67
N SER A 307 11.98 -9.93 -21.40
CA SER A 307 13.18 -9.21 -20.96
C SER A 307 14.43 -10.07 -21.09
N VAL A 308 14.40 -11.29 -20.56
CA VAL A 308 15.54 -12.21 -20.60
C VAL A 308 15.83 -12.69 -22.03
N SER A 309 14.79 -12.93 -22.83
CA SER A 309 14.94 -13.40 -24.21
C SER A 309 15.64 -12.39 -25.12
N TYR A 310 15.46 -11.08 -24.92
CA TYR A 310 15.90 -10.05 -25.87
C TYR A 310 16.93 -9.06 -25.33
N ASN A 311 17.07 -8.90 -24.01
CA ASN A 311 18.08 -8.02 -23.43
C ASN A 311 19.42 -8.76 -23.28
N PRO A 312 20.50 -8.36 -24.00
CA PRO A 312 21.77 -9.08 -23.96
C PRO A 312 22.38 -9.20 -22.56
N ARG A 313 22.14 -8.23 -21.67
CA ARG A 313 22.59 -8.30 -20.28
C ARG A 313 21.84 -9.38 -19.50
N ALA A 314 20.52 -9.50 -19.72
CA ALA A 314 19.69 -10.49 -19.05
C ALA A 314 19.89 -11.91 -19.62
N GLN A 315 20.21 -12.04 -20.91
CA GLN A 315 20.54 -13.33 -21.53
C GLN A 315 21.72 -14.04 -20.82
N LYS A 316 22.71 -13.27 -20.32
CA LYS A 316 23.82 -13.83 -19.53
C LYS A 316 23.33 -14.57 -18.29
N VAL A 317 22.23 -14.12 -17.67
CA VAL A 317 21.60 -14.77 -16.51
C VAL A 317 20.99 -16.10 -16.95
N ALA A 318 20.18 -16.14 -18.01
CA ALA A 318 19.59 -17.38 -18.50
C ALA A 318 20.64 -18.45 -18.84
N ARG A 319 21.72 -18.04 -19.54
CA ARG A 319 22.84 -18.94 -19.87
C ARG A 319 23.51 -19.48 -18.61
N SER A 320 23.71 -18.64 -17.60
CA SER A 320 24.31 -19.03 -16.33
C SER A 320 23.40 -19.94 -15.49
N VAL A 321 22.07 -19.81 -15.60
CA VAL A 321 21.08 -20.67 -14.94
C VAL A 321 21.01 -22.05 -15.59
N VAL A 322 21.15 -22.14 -16.91
CA VAL A 322 21.11 -23.43 -17.63
C VAL A 322 22.29 -24.34 -17.28
N GLN A 323 23.49 -23.78 -17.10
CA GLN A 323 24.69 -24.57 -16.78
C GLN A 323 24.55 -25.48 -15.54
N PRO A 324 24.12 -24.98 -14.36
CA PRO A 324 23.89 -25.84 -13.21
C PRO A 324 22.73 -26.82 -13.42
N PHE A 325 21.70 -26.47 -14.20
CA PHE A 325 20.60 -27.40 -14.50
C PHE A 325 21.12 -28.62 -15.28
N GLN A 326 21.99 -28.38 -16.27
CA GLN A 326 22.63 -29.44 -17.04
C GLN A 326 23.58 -30.28 -16.18
N ARG A 327 24.42 -29.65 -15.34
CA ARG A 327 25.32 -30.37 -14.41
C ARG A 327 24.57 -31.22 -13.39
N ALA A 328 23.45 -30.70 -12.88
CA ALA A 328 22.56 -31.42 -11.97
C ALA A 328 21.66 -32.44 -12.69
N LYS A 329 21.75 -32.55 -14.03
CA LYS A 329 20.94 -33.44 -14.86
C LYS A 329 19.44 -33.27 -14.61
N LEU A 330 19.00 -32.02 -14.41
CA LEU A 330 17.58 -31.72 -14.27
C LEU A 330 16.86 -32.03 -15.58
N ASN A 331 15.72 -32.71 -15.48
CA ASN A 331 14.84 -32.96 -16.62
C ASN A 331 13.97 -31.71 -16.87
N PHE A 332 14.49 -30.76 -17.64
CA PHE A 332 13.79 -29.51 -17.96
C PHE A 332 13.56 -29.33 -19.46
N ALA A 333 12.71 -28.37 -19.81
CA ALA A 333 12.48 -27.89 -21.17
C ALA A 333 12.13 -26.40 -21.17
N THR A 334 12.23 -25.77 -22.34
CA THR A 334 11.78 -24.39 -22.57
C THR A 334 10.70 -24.34 -23.66
N LEU A 335 9.96 -23.23 -23.75
CA LEU A 335 9.01 -22.98 -24.84
C LEU A 335 9.69 -22.53 -26.15
N GLY A 336 11.02 -22.39 -26.17
CA GLY A 336 11.77 -21.92 -27.32
C GLY A 336 11.23 -20.60 -27.89
N GLN A 337 11.03 -20.57 -29.21
CA GLN A 337 10.49 -19.40 -29.92
C GLN A 337 8.99 -19.16 -29.67
N LYS A 338 8.26 -20.15 -29.13
CA LYS A 338 6.81 -20.04 -28.88
C LYS A 338 6.50 -19.26 -27.60
N GLU A 339 7.51 -19.00 -26.76
CA GLU A 339 7.34 -18.20 -25.55
C GLU A 339 6.89 -16.76 -25.86
N ARG A 340 6.13 -16.15 -24.96
CA ARG A 340 5.62 -14.78 -25.07
C ARG A 340 6.03 -13.94 -23.85
N CYS A 341 5.78 -12.64 -23.88
CA CYS A 341 5.98 -11.76 -22.71
C CYS A 341 4.90 -12.03 -21.66
N THR A 342 5.18 -11.71 -20.39
CA THR A 342 4.17 -11.72 -19.30
C THR A 342 3.11 -10.65 -19.44
N GLY A 343 3.38 -9.60 -20.23
CA GLY A 343 2.55 -8.40 -20.23
C GLY A 343 2.82 -7.45 -19.06
N ASP A 344 3.81 -7.72 -18.19
CA ASP A 344 4.18 -6.81 -17.08
C ASP A 344 4.42 -5.35 -17.54
N PRO A 345 5.10 -5.07 -18.68
CA PRO A 345 5.24 -3.69 -19.15
C PRO A 345 3.89 -3.04 -19.48
N ALA A 346 2.93 -3.78 -20.05
CA ALA A 346 1.58 -3.25 -20.30
C ALA A 346 0.91 -2.88 -18.98
N ARG A 347 0.95 -3.80 -18.01
CA ARG A 347 0.34 -3.57 -16.68
C ARG A 347 0.92 -2.35 -15.97
N ARG A 348 2.25 -2.21 -15.96
CA ARG A 348 2.95 -1.08 -15.32
C ARG A 348 2.69 0.26 -16.01
N LEU A 349 2.42 0.23 -17.31
CA LEU A 349 2.03 1.41 -18.06
C LEU A 349 0.54 1.76 -17.89
N GLY A 350 -0.28 0.85 -17.36
CA GLY A 350 -1.71 1.05 -17.19
C GLY A 350 -2.57 0.38 -18.27
N GLU A 351 -1.97 -0.35 -19.21
CA GLU A 351 -2.70 -1.06 -20.26
C GLU A 351 -3.16 -2.46 -19.79
N GLU A 352 -4.26 -2.45 -19.03
CA GLU A 352 -4.72 -3.61 -18.28
C GLU A 352 -5.31 -4.71 -19.17
N PHE A 353 -6.00 -4.37 -20.27
CA PHE A 353 -6.60 -5.39 -21.14
C PHE A 353 -5.54 -6.17 -21.89
N LEU A 354 -4.51 -5.49 -22.41
CA LEU A 354 -3.38 -6.16 -23.01
C LEU A 354 -2.68 -7.09 -22.00
N TYR A 355 -2.46 -6.65 -20.77
CA TYR A 355 -1.91 -7.50 -19.70
C TYR A 355 -2.76 -8.76 -19.47
N GLN A 356 -4.08 -8.60 -19.29
CA GLN A 356 -4.98 -9.74 -19.09
C GLN A 356 -4.99 -10.70 -20.30
N SER A 357 -4.88 -10.16 -21.52
CA SER A 357 -4.79 -10.97 -22.74
C SER A 357 -3.52 -11.85 -22.74
N PHE A 358 -2.37 -11.30 -22.33
CA PHE A 358 -1.13 -12.05 -22.16
C PHE A 358 -1.25 -13.10 -21.06
N GLY A 359 -1.85 -12.75 -19.91
CA GLY A 359 -2.08 -13.70 -18.81
C GLY A 359 -2.91 -14.91 -19.26
N ARG A 360 -4.02 -14.69 -19.97
CA ARG A 360 -4.87 -15.76 -20.52
C ARG A 360 -4.13 -16.59 -21.57
N LEU A 361 -3.40 -15.94 -22.47
CA LEU A 361 -2.60 -16.63 -23.50
C LEU A 361 -1.53 -17.53 -22.87
N GLN A 362 -0.85 -17.02 -21.84
CA GLN A 362 0.20 -17.74 -21.14
C GLN A 362 -0.34 -18.94 -20.35
N CYS A 363 -1.47 -18.78 -19.65
CA CYS A 363 -2.15 -19.89 -18.97
C CYS A 363 -2.52 -21.00 -19.97
N ARG A 364 -3.08 -20.65 -21.14
CA ARG A 364 -3.39 -21.62 -22.21
C ARG A 364 -2.14 -22.33 -22.72
N HIS A 365 -1.04 -21.61 -22.90
CA HIS A 365 0.22 -22.19 -23.35
C HIS A 365 0.77 -23.18 -22.33
N PHE A 366 0.81 -22.79 -21.06
CA PHE A 366 1.25 -23.67 -19.98
C PHE A 366 0.38 -24.92 -19.87
N ALA A 367 -0.94 -24.77 -19.96
CA ALA A 367 -1.86 -25.91 -19.98
C ALA A 367 -1.64 -26.85 -21.18
N SER A 368 -1.25 -26.33 -22.35
CA SER A 368 -0.98 -27.15 -23.54
C SER A 368 0.31 -27.95 -23.48
N VAL A 369 1.27 -27.55 -22.63
CA VAL A 369 2.57 -28.22 -22.51
C VAL A 369 2.72 -29.01 -21.21
N GLN A 370 1.75 -28.94 -20.29
CA GLN A 370 1.79 -29.70 -19.05
C GLN A 370 1.75 -31.21 -19.34
N SER A 371 2.81 -31.91 -18.89
CA SER A 371 2.85 -33.37 -18.90
C SER A 371 1.71 -33.94 -18.05
N PRO A 372 1.05 -35.04 -18.47
CA PRO A 372 0.02 -35.74 -17.68
C PRO A 372 0.49 -36.13 -16.28
N GLN A 373 1.81 -36.30 -16.08
CA GLN A 373 2.45 -36.69 -14.83
C GLN A 373 2.63 -35.53 -13.84
N ASN A 374 2.51 -34.27 -14.29
CA ASN A 374 2.83 -33.08 -13.51
C ASN A 374 1.67 -32.07 -13.46
N ARG A 375 0.45 -32.61 -13.30
CA ARG A 375 -0.80 -31.83 -13.25
C ARG A 375 -0.93 -31.13 -11.90
N TYR A 376 -0.17 -30.05 -11.70
CA TYR A 376 -0.52 -29.08 -10.66
C TYR A 376 -1.79 -28.35 -11.11
N PRO A 377 -2.85 -28.29 -10.28
CA PRO A 377 -4.00 -27.48 -10.61
C PRO A 377 -3.51 -26.03 -10.75
N LEU A 378 -3.62 -25.48 -11.96
CA LEU A 378 -3.50 -24.03 -12.13
C LEU A 378 -4.58 -23.42 -11.21
N PRO A 379 -4.27 -22.37 -10.44
CA PRO A 379 -5.32 -21.65 -9.74
C PRO A 379 -6.37 -21.24 -10.77
N PRO A 380 -7.66 -21.42 -10.48
CA PRO A 380 -8.71 -20.98 -11.39
C PRO A 380 -8.47 -19.51 -11.75
N LEU A 381 -8.72 -19.14 -13.00
CA LEU A 381 -8.75 -17.75 -13.45
C LEU A 381 -9.88 -17.04 -12.70
N SER A 382 -9.62 -16.65 -11.45
CA SER A 382 -10.65 -16.17 -10.55
C SER A 382 -11.39 -14.97 -11.17
N GLN A 383 -12.62 -15.19 -11.62
CA GLN A 383 -13.69 -14.30 -11.22
C GLN A 383 -13.69 -14.36 -9.70
N HIS A 384 -13.19 -13.31 -9.05
CA HIS A 384 -13.21 -13.23 -7.59
C HIS A 384 -14.66 -13.46 -7.11
N PRO A 385 -14.98 -14.56 -6.40
CA PRO A 385 -16.13 -14.53 -5.52
C PRO A 385 -15.73 -13.65 -4.33
N GLY A 386 -16.66 -12.84 -3.83
CA GLY A 386 -16.44 -11.96 -2.67
C GLY A 386 -15.83 -12.65 -1.44
N PRO A 387 -15.41 -11.87 -0.43
CA PRO A 387 -14.58 -12.35 0.65
C PRO A 387 -15.25 -13.51 1.42
N ARG A 388 -14.60 -14.67 1.46
CA ARG A 388 -14.87 -15.66 2.51
C ARG A 388 -14.13 -15.21 3.76
N ILE A 389 -14.91 -14.89 4.79
CA ILE A 389 -14.40 -14.65 6.15
C ILE A 389 -13.85 -15.99 6.67
N PRO A 390 -12.55 -16.12 7.00
CA PRO A 390 -12.03 -17.30 7.66
C PRO A 390 -12.22 -17.12 9.16
N GLY A 391 -13.28 -17.69 9.73
CA GLY A 391 -13.55 -17.55 11.16
C GLY A 391 -14.93 -17.96 11.66
N ALA A 392 -15.54 -19.02 11.13
CA ALA A 392 -16.70 -19.64 11.76
C ALA A 392 -16.57 -21.16 11.65
N GLY A 393 -16.01 -21.78 12.69
CA GLY A 393 -15.69 -23.20 12.68
C GLY A 393 -15.18 -23.72 14.01
N ARG A 394 -15.96 -23.56 15.08
CA ARG A 394 -15.97 -24.53 16.18
C ARG A 394 -17.40 -24.98 16.40
N PRO A 395 -17.80 -26.19 16.00
CA PRO A 395 -18.96 -26.82 16.57
C PRO A 395 -18.56 -27.48 17.90
N LEU A 396 -19.33 -27.16 18.95
CA LEU A 396 -19.34 -27.88 20.21
C LEU A 396 -19.58 -29.38 19.97
N ARG A 397 -18.89 -30.22 20.77
CA ARG A 397 -19.05 -31.68 20.78
C ARG A 397 -20.41 -32.09 21.35
N SER A 398 -20.82 -33.28 20.88
CA SER A 398 -21.70 -34.31 21.47
C SER A 398 -23.20 -34.02 21.61
N LEU A 399 -24.00 -34.78 20.84
CA LEU A 399 -24.97 -35.81 21.30
C LEU A 399 -25.58 -36.53 20.05
N PRO A 400 -26.22 -37.71 20.17
CA PRO A 400 -25.96 -38.84 19.26
C PRO A 400 -27.07 -39.16 18.24
N SER A 401 -26.64 -39.85 17.19
CA SER A 401 -27.31 -40.91 16.41
C SER A 401 -28.80 -40.77 16.06
N PHE A 402 -29.07 -40.63 14.75
CA PHE A 402 -30.09 -41.41 14.05
C PHE A 402 -29.59 -41.73 12.63
N GLY A 403 -29.51 -43.02 12.32
CA GLY A 403 -29.14 -43.50 10.99
C GLY A 403 -30.33 -43.51 10.04
N ILE A 404 -30.04 -43.54 8.73
CA ILE A 404 -30.73 -44.32 7.71
C ILE A 404 -29.72 -44.57 6.58
N THR A 405 -29.76 -45.81 6.12
CA THR A 405 -28.94 -46.56 5.17
C THR A 405 -29.08 -46.10 3.71
N GLY A 406 -28.06 -46.33 2.87
CA GLY A 406 -28.28 -46.32 1.41
C GLY A 406 -27.06 -46.34 0.48
N SER A 407 -26.51 -47.54 0.27
CA SER A 407 -26.02 -48.08 -1.02
C SER A 407 -24.73 -47.57 -1.70
N THR A 408 -23.96 -48.58 -2.13
CA THR A 408 -22.65 -48.63 -2.77
C THR A 408 -22.65 -48.54 -4.31
N ARG A 409 -21.44 -48.31 -4.85
CA ARG A 409 -20.85 -48.68 -6.19
C ARG A 409 -20.89 -47.66 -7.33
N GLY A 410 -19.70 -47.41 -7.88
CA GLY A 410 -19.44 -47.71 -9.29
C GLY A 410 -18.95 -46.57 -10.21
N ARG A 411 -17.66 -46.62 -10.56
CA ARG A 411 -16.96 -45.95 -11.68
C ARG A 411 -17.84 -45.57 -12.89
N ARG A 412 -17.62 -44.37 -13.46
CA ARG A 412 -17.02 -44.16 -14.80
C ARG A 412 -16.93 -42.66 -15.17
N THR A 413 -15.73 -42.30 -15.61
CA THR A 413 -15.36 -41.28 -16.61
C THR A 413 -16.48 -40.43 -17.22
N ALA A 414 -16.47 -39.14 -16.92
CA ALA A 414 -16.94 -38.10 -17.84
C ALA A 414 -16.03 -36.86 -17.70
N GLN A 415 -15.06 -36.76 -18.62
CA GLN A 415 -14.34 -35.52 -18.90
C GLN A 415 -15.37 -34.44 -19.25
N THR A 416 -15.61 -33.52 -18.32
CA THR A 416 -16.17 -32.22 -18.66
C THR A 416 -15.08 -31.19 -18.38
N ARG A 417 -14.47 -30.73 -19.48
CA ARG A 417 -13.57 -29.57 -19.47
C ARG A 417 -14.40 -28.35 -19.05
N ARG A 418 -14.34 -28.00 -17.77
CA ARG A 418 -14.72 -26.66 -17.29
C ARG A 418 -13.43 -25.91 -17.00
N CYS A 419 -13.13 -24.93 -17.86
CA CYS A 419 -12.16 -23.89 -17.56
C CYS A 419 -12.75 -23.02 -16.46
N LEU A 420 -12.08 -22.99 -15.31
CA LEU A 420 -12.28 -22.01 -14.25
C LEU A 420 -11.09 -21.06 -14.23
#